data_AF-A0A0B8T3S5-F1
#
_entry.id   AF-A0A0B8T3S5-F1
#
_cell.length_a   1.000
_cell.length_b   1.000
_cell.length_c   1.000
_cell.angle_alpha   90.00
_cell.angle_beta   90.00
_cell.angle_gamma   90.00
#
_symmetry.space_group_name_H-M   'P 1'
#
loop_
_entity.id
_entity.type
_entity.pdbx_description
1 polymer ?
#
loop_
_entity_poly.entity_id
_entity_poly.type
_entity_poly.pdbx_seq_one_letter_code
_entity_poly.pdbx_strand_id
1 'polypeptide(L)'
;MHHVEFEDCYITMLKEEEILNPFLVLHELFAGIPNAELLSDELYELFTIGVRSGAWLKYESPLVLYRKYKKLVRLIEAGWLLAKIRPAGSMHGKFLIPYAETRAHIPVSVPPDKSIDPKGGSYKILLELYVNGTMDLSICTLHELLFYGLQPTCTRFSLNFESYHVVTVQNVSLLIGALYEIYLLEKGMTLSSVDLQVLSVEQESFRDRLNMYNYHVDITYVFHHSPKKDLLEAITISKHILGSNGFWRLHVNPANMLHYYHDFMFLLDYFSEYYQEAVEAGVNISTNWKYPSNKHTNKIRDTYKWRKRPWKYFEEKFKERSVAEWRKHLDDCLEDVLGNKSIYTSFDKDYGSLFDFLAMLVEFVDVRQYEPKL
;
A
#
# COMPACT_ATOMS: atom_id res chain seq x y z
N MET A 1 8.94 -12.55 -5.39
CA MET A 1 8.79 -11.21 -5.97
C MET A 1 7.29 -10.99 -6.13
N HIS A 2 6.80 -9.83 -5.68
CA HIS A 2 5.40 -9.57 -5.34
C HIS A 2 4.41 -9.84 -6.49
N HIS A 3 3.21 -10.29 -6.15
CA HIS A 3 2.02 -10.29 -7.04
C HIS A 3 1.67 -8.88 -7.56
N VAL A 4 2.22 -7.88 -6.88
CA VAL A 4 2.15 -6.46 -7.18
C VAL A 4 3.49 -6.09 -7.80
N GLU A 5 3.51 -5.78 -9.09
CA GLU A 5 4.61 -4.98 -9.62
C GLU A 5 4.28 -3.53 -9.26
N PHE A 6 5.22 -2.92 -8.57
CA PHE A 6 5.15 -1.52 -8.21
C PHE A 6 5.73 -0.64 -9.34
N GLU A 7 6.02 -1.21 -10.52
CA GLU A 7 6.53 -0.46 -11.67
C GLU A 7 5.49 0.55 -12.19
N ASP A 8 4.19 0.26 -12.00
CA ASP A 8 3.08 1.18 -12.23
C ASP A 8 2.46 1.61 -10.88
N CYS A 9 3.25 2.18 -9.95
CA CYS A 9 2.85 2.54 -8.58
C CYS A 9 1.62 3.45 -8.52
N TYR A 10 0.46 2.83 -8.34
CA TYR A 10 -0.81 3.51 -8.03
C TYR A 10 -1.39 2.99 -6.71
N ILE A 11 -0.54 2.68 -5.74
CA ILE A 11 -0.97 2.60 -4.34
C ILE A 11 -1.22 4.03 -3.91
N THR A 12 -2.33 4.29 -3.22
CA THR A 12 -2.47 5.52 -2.46
C THR A 12 -2.67 5.20 -0.99
N MET A 13 -1.73 5.66 -0.18
CA MET A 13 -1.83 5.72 1.27
C MET A 13 -2.38 7.07 1.74
N LEU A 14 -2.52 8.05 0.83
CA LEU A 14 -3.18 9.32 1.09
C LEU A 14 -4.67 9.13 1.38
N LYS A 15 -5.17 9.94 2.31
CA LYS A 15 -6.61 10.16 2.44
C LYS A 15 -7.12 11.02 1.29
N GLU A 16 -8.41 10.91 1.04
CA GLU A 16 -9.11 11.72 0.04
C GLU A 16 -8.96 13.24 0.24
N GLU A 17 -8.97 13.70 1.49
CA GLU A 17 -8.71 15.10 1.85
C GLU A 17 -7.25 15.52 1.61
N GLU A 18 -6.31 14.58 1.74
CA GLU A 18 -4.88 14.79 1.50
C GLU A 18 -4.58 14.84 0.00
N ILE A 19 -5.36 14.15 -0.84
CA ILE A 19 -5.27 14.28 -2.30
C ILE A 19 -5.67 15.69 -2.75
N LEU A 20 -6.76 16.23 -2.19
CA LEU A 20 -7.20 17.60 -2.48
C LEU A 20 -6.32 18.67 -1.85
N ASN A 21 -5.51 18.30 -0.85
CA ASN A 21 -4.59 19.21 -0.21
C ASN A 21 -3.34 18.48 0.32
N PRO A 22 -2.31 18.25 -0.51
CA PRO A 22 -1.11 17.52 -0.11
C PRO A 22 -0.28 18.23 0.97
N PHE A 23 -0.52 19.53 1.20
CA PHE A 23 0.09 20.25 2.31
C PHE A 23 -0.39 19.77 3.68
N LEU A 24 -1.55 19.10 3.77
CA LEU A 24 -2.02 18.50 5.02
C LEU A 24 -1.04 17.44 5.53
N VAL A 25 -0.47 16.64 4.63
CA VAL A 25 0.57 15.66 4.97
C VAL A 25 1.81 16.37 5.49
N LEU A 26 2.30 17.38 4.78
CA LEU A 26 3.47 18.14 5.23
C LEU A 26 3.23 18.79 6.59
N HIS A 27 2.03 19.32 6.83
CA HIS A 27 1.66 19.88 8.11
C HIS A 27 1.64 18.83 9.22
N GLU A 28 1.01 17.67 9.00
CA GLU A 28 1.01 16.56 9.97
C GLU A 28 2.43 16.12 10.33
N LEU A 29 3.33 16.02 9.33
CA LEU A 29 4.65 15.44 9.53
C LEU A 29 5.70 16.45 10.02
N PHE A 30 5.57 17.73 9.67
CA PHE A 30 6.59 18.76 9.93
C PHE A 30 6.13 19.87 10.89
N ALA A 31 4.87 19.90 11.33
CA ALA A 31 4.44 20.89 12.31
C ALA A 31 5.20 20.73 13.63
N GLY A 32 5.85 21.82 14.06
CA GLY A 32 6.52 21.89 15.36
C GLY A 32 7.88 21.20 15.44
N ILE A 33 8.40 20.63 14.34
CA ILE A 33 9.76 20.08 14.31
C ILE A 33 10.79 21.10 13.81
N PRO A 34 11.99 21.14 14.40
CA PRO A 34 12.99 22.15 14.07
C PRO A 34 13.73 21.88 12.76
N ASN A 35 13.69 20.64 12.26
CA ASN A 35 14.34 20.20 11.04
C ASN A 35 13.70 18.88 10.55
N ALA A 36 14.11 18.42 9.36
CA ALA A 36 13.61 17.19 8.76
C ALA A 36 14.29 15.89 9.29
N GLU A 37 15.25 16.00 10.22
CA GLU A 37 16.12 14.88 10.64
C GLU A 37 15.31 13.75 11.26
N LEU A 38 14.26 14.06 12.03
CA LEU A 38 13.40 13.04 12.63
C LEU A 38 12.77 12.09 11.59
N LEU A 39 12.38 12.62 10.43
CA LEU A 39 11.80 11.80 9.37
C LEU A 39 12.88 11.05 8.57
N SER A 40 14.04 11.66 8.38
CA SER A 40 15.21 10.98 7.83
C SER A 40 15.66 9.82 8.71
N ASP A 41 15.63 9.96 10.03
CA ASP A 41 15.95 8.89 10.98
C ASP A 41 14.99 7.70 10.84
N GLU A 42 13.69 7.97 10.67
CA GLU A 42 12.69 6.92 10.41
C GLU A 42 12.97 6.17 9.09
N LEU A 43 13.42 6.86 8.05
CA LEU A 43 13.88 6.25 6.80
C LEU A 43 15.12 5.36 7.03
N TYR A 44 16.12 5.86 7.75
CA TYR A 44 17.33 5.09 8.07
C TYR A 44 17.05 3.89 8.98
N GLU A 45 16.00 3.95 9.79
CA GLU A 45 15.54 2.81 10.56
C GLU A 45 14.99 1.68 9.68
N LEU A 46 14.18 2.00 8.64
CA LEU A 46 13.73 1.01 7.65
C LEU A 46 14.92 0.41 6.88
N PHE A 47 15.86 1.26 6.50
CA PHE A 47 17.10 0.81 5.89
C PHE A 47 17.88 -0.15 6.81
N THR A 48 18.02 0.22 8.08
CA THR A 48 18.76 -0.55 9.08
C THR A 48 18.15 -1.94 9.28
N ILE A 49 16.82 -2.06 9.37
CA ILE A 49 16.19 -3.38 9.50
C ILE A 49 16.36 -4.22 8.24
N GLY A 50 16.33 -3.61 7.06
CA GLY A 50 16.52 -4.31 5.78
C GLY A 50 17.92 -4.91 5.63
N VAL A 51 18.94 -4.25 6.18
CA VAL A 51 20.34 -4.73 6.12
C VAL A 51 20.77 -5.57 7.32
N ARG A 52 20.15 -5.37 8.50
CA ARG A 52 20.53 -6.04 9.74
C ARG A 52 19.40 -6.93 10.24
N SER A 53 19.55 -8.22 9.97
CA SER A 53 18.65 -9.27 10.46
C SER A 53 18.41 -9.16 11.98
N GLY A 54 17.14 -9.26 12.38
CA GLY A 54 16.71 -9.20 13.78
C GLY A 54 16.69 -7.79 14.40
N ALA A 55 17.09 -6.74 13.66
CA ALA A 55 17.06 -5.38 14.20
C ALA A 55 15.64 -4.87 14.50
N TRP A 56 14.61 -5.48 13.91
CA TRP A 56 13.21 -5.15 14.21
C TRP A 56 12.80 -5.54 15.65
N LEU A 57 13.51 -6.46 16.31
CA LEU A 57 13.21 -6.88 17.68
C LEU A 57 13.46 -5.78 18.73
N LYS A 58 14.12 -4.67 18.34
CA LYS A 58 14.31 -3.50 19.21
C LYS A 58 13.04 -2.66 19.39
N TYR A 59 12.04 -2.85 18.52
CA TYR A 59 10.78 -2.10 18.57
C TYR A 59 9.76 -2.79 19.47
N GLU A 60 8.85 -2.00 20.03
CA GLU A 60 7.77 -2.55 20.86
C GLU A 60 6.91 -3.53 20.07
N SER A 61 6.66 -3.27 18.78
CA SER A 61 5.97 -4.18 17.86
C SER A 61 6.34 -3.89 16.39
N PRO A 62 6.10 -4.85 15.47
CA PRO A 62 6.28 -4.64 14.03
C PRO A 62 5.47 -3.45 13.47
N LEU A 63 4.32 -3.15 14.08
CA LEU A 63 3.47 -2.01 13.71
C LEU A 63 4.22 -0.67 13.69
N VAL A 64 5.20 -0.47 14.58
CA VAL A 64 5.99 0.77 14.60
C VAL A 64 6.71 0.99 13.27
N LEU A 65 7.33 -0.07 12.74
CA LEU A 65 8.03 -0.04 11.46
C LEU A 65 7.07 0.09 10.28
N TYR A 66 5.94 -0.62 10.34
CA TYR A 66 4.90 -0.53 9.32
C TYR A 66 4.32 0.89 9.20
N ARG A 67 4.08 1.56 10.34
CA ARG A 67 3.62 2.95 10.36
C ARG A 67 4.67 3.93 9.83
N LYS A 68 5.95 3.71 10.12
CA LYS A 68 7.05 4.49 9.52
C LYS A 68 7.07 4.34 8.00
N TYR A 69 6.91 3.11 7.50
CA TYR A 69 6.74 2.85 6.07
C TYR A 69 5.54 3.60 5.47
N LYS A 70 4.33 3.46 6.03
CA LYS A 70 3.13 4.17 5.55
C LYS A 70 3.30 5.68 5.54
N LYS A 71 3.95 6.23 6.58
CA LYS A 71 4.25 7.67 6.69
C LYS A 71 5.18 8.15 5.57
N LEU A 72 6.23 7.39 5.25
CA LEU A 72 7.15 7.72 4.15
C LEU A 72 6.48 7.60 2.78
N VAL A 73 5.64 6.58 2.56
CA VAL A 73 4.87 6.43 1.32
C VAL A 73 3.89 7.60 1.14
N ARG A 74 3.14 7.97 2.18
CA ARG A 74 2.26 9.17 2.16
C ARG A 74 3.02 10.44 1.82
N LEU A 75 4.24 10.62 2.33
CA LEU A 75 5.09 11.77 2.01
C LEU A 75 5.51 11.77 0.53
N ILE A 76 5.89 10.61 -0.01
CA ILE A 76 6.23 10.45 -1.43
C ILE A 76 5.01 10.82 -2.30
N GLU A 77 3.84 10.26 -2.02
CA GLU A 77 2.61 10.56 -2.78
C GLU A 77 2.22 12.05 -2.69
N ALA A 78 2.35 12.68 -1.52
CA ALA A 78 2.11 14.11 -1.36
C ALA A 78 3.11 14.94 -2.17
N GLY A 79 4.39 14.54 -2.21
CA GLY A 79 5.42 15.18 -3.01
C GLY A 79 5.13 15.12 -4.52
N TRP A 80 4.59 13.99 -5.00
CA TRP A 80 4.15 13.83 -6.38
C TRP A 80 3.01 14.79 -6.73
N LEU A 81 1.97 14.88 -5.88
CA LEU A 81 0.88 15.84 -6.08
C LEU A 81 1.38 17.27 -6.07
N LEU A 82 2.30 17.62 -5.17
CA LEU A 82 2.93 18.93 -5.12
C LEU A 82 3.71 19.24 -6.40
N ALA A 83 4.42 18.27 -6.98
CA ALA A 83 5.14 18.43 -8.25
C ALA A 83 4.20 18.70 -9.45
N LYS A 84 2.93 18.25 -9.37
CA LYS A 84 1.90 18.52 -10.37
C LYS A 84 1.33 19.94 -10.29
N ILE A 85 1.20 20.50 -9.09
CA ILE A 85 0.61 21.83 -8.89
C ILE A 85 1.65 22.94 -8.68
N ARG A 86 2.90 22.59 -8.37
CA ARG A 86 3.98 23.52 -8.07
C ARG A 86 5.30 23.10 -8.73
N PRO A 87 6.16 24.07 -9.08
CA PRO A 87 5.92 25.52 -9.07
C PRO A 87 4.85 25.91 -10.12
N ALA A 88 4.43 27.18 -10.23
CA ALA A 88 3.45 27.55 -11.26
C ALA A 88 4.00 27.21 -12.67
N GLY A 89 3.16 26.84 -13.64
CA GLY A 89 3.60 26.37 -14.97
C GLY A 89 4.56 27.30 -15.74
N SER A 90 4.60 28.60 -15.40
CA SER A 90 5.58 29.58 -15.91
C SER A 90 7.00 29.39 -15.39
N MET A 91 7.18 28.69 -14.28
CA MET A 91 8.47 28.31 -13.70
C MET A 91 8.86 26.87 -14.02
N HIS A 92 7.93 25.94 -14.28
CA HIS A 92 8.25 24.57 -14.74
C HIS A 92 9.20 24.58 -15.95
N GLY A 93 8.92 25.44 -16.94
CA GLY A 93 9.78 25.59 -18.12
C GLY A 93 11.19 26.15 -17.84
N LYS A 94 11.43 26.77 -16.68
CA LYS A 94 12.76 27.23 -16.25
C LYS A 94 13.57 26.15 -15.54
N PHE A 95 12.90 25.11 -15.02
CA PHE A 95 13.53 24.00 -14.30
C PHE A 95 13.71 22.75 -15.17
N LEU A 96 13.00 22.65 -16.29
CA LEU A 96 13.22 21.61 -17.30
C LEU A 96 14.49 21.93 -18.11
N ILE A 97 15.51 21.08 -17.98
CA ILE A 97 16.72 21.14 -18.80
C ILE A 97 16.33 20.75 -20.24
N PRO A 98 16.53 21.62 -21.26
CA PRO A 98 16.23 21.29 -22.64
C PRO A 98 16.96 20.03 -23.08
N TYR A 99 16.31 19.16 -23.88
CA TYR A 99 16.89 17.90 -24.37
C TYR A 99 18.25 18.08 -25.09
N ALA A 100 18.50 19.26 -25.65
CA ALA A 100 19.76 19.64 -26.29
C ALA A 100 20.95 19.81 -25.31
N GLU A 101 20.67 20.00 -24.02
CA GLU A 101 21.66 20.18 -22.95
C GLU A 101 21.91 18.89 -22.17
N THR A 102 21.07 17.86 -22.34
CA THR A 102 21.23 16.52 -21.77
C THR A 102 22.36 15.77 -22.50
N ARG A 103 23.61 16.15 -22.25
CA ARG A 103 24.78 15.38 -22.73
C ARG A 103 24.87 14.08 -21.95
N ALA A 104 24.97 12.96 -22.66
CA ALA A 104 25.34 11.68 -22.08
C ALA A 104 26.80 11.75 -21.58
N HIS A 105 27.05 12.20 -20.35
CA HIS A 105 28.35 12.02 -19.72
C HIS A 105 28.29 12.02 -18.18
N ILE A 106 28.88 10.95 -17.64
CA ILE A 106 29.68 10.79 -16.41
C ILE A 106 29.49 11.91 -15.36
N PRO A 107 29.09 11.57 -14.11
CA PRO A 107 28.77 12.53 -13.08
C PRO A 107 30.03 13.33 -12.69
N VAL A 108 30.11 14.57 -13.15
CA VAL A 108 31.05 15.55 -12.61
C VAL A 108 30.25 16.40 -11.62
N SER A 109 30.69 16.38 -10.36
CA SER A 109 30.17 17.25 -9.29
C SER A 109 30.32 18.71 -9.70
N VAL A 110 29.22 19.35 -10.10
CA VAL A 110 29.15 20.80 -10.27
C VAL A 110 28.71 21.37 -8.91
N PRO A 111 29.44 22.34 -8.33
CA PRO A 111 29.01 23.00 -7.09
C PRO A 111 27.67 23.72 -7.33
N PRO A 112 26.72 23.66 -6.39
CA PRO A 112 25.45 24.37 -6.55
C PRO A 112 25.71 25.87 -6.66
N ASP A 113 25.19 26.47 -7.74
CA ASP A 113 25.22 27.90 -8.00
C ASP A 113 24.42 28.62 -6.90
N LYS A 114 25.11 29.46 -6.11
CA LYS A 114 24.55 30.13 -4.93
C LYS A 114 23.60 31.29 -5.25
N SER A 115 23.22 31.45 -6.51
CA SER A 115 22.35 32.53 -7.01
C SER A 115 20.87 32.14 -7.15
N ILE A 116 20.51 30.88 -6.87
CA ILE A 116 19.13 30.39 -6.98
C ILE A 116 18.34 30.83 -5.74
N ASP A 117 17.23 31.55 -5.95
CA ASP A 117 16.21 31.84 -4.94
C ASP A 117 15.94 30.56 -4.12
N PRO A 118 16.03 30.58 -2.77
CA PRO A 118 15.77 29.42 -1.93
C PRO A 118 14.45 28.69 -2.29
N LYS A 119 13.44 29.44 -2.76
CA LYS A 119 12.19 28.87 -3.27
C LYS A 119 12.37 28.01 -4.51
N GLY A 120 13.22 28.44 -5.45
CA GLY A 120 13.50 27.68 -6.67
C GLY A 120 14.30 26.41 -6.43
N GLY A 121 15.17 26.39 -5.40
CA GLY A 121 16.03 25.24 -5.10
C GLY A 121 15.25 23.98 -4.71
N SER A 122 14.36 24.07 -3.73
CA SER A 122 13.62 22.91 -3.21
C SER A 122 12.59 22.39 -4.19
N TYR A 123 11.90 23.27 -4.93
CA TYR A 123 11.01 22.85 -6.01
C TYR A 123 11.76 22.24 -7.19
N LYS A 124 12.96 22.71 -7.51
CA LYS A 124 13.81 22.08 -8.53
C LYS A 124 14.16 20.64 -8.15
N ILE A 125 14.61 20.41 -6.90
CA ILE A 125 14.90 19.06 -6.39
C ILE A 125 13.65 18.18 -6.48
N LEU A 126 12.49 18.69 -6.04
CA LEU A 126 11.22 17.97 -6.12
C LEU A 126 10.93 17.51 -7.55
N LEU A 127 10.97 18.44 -8.52
CA LEU A 127 10.70 18.13 -9.92
C LEU A 127 11.72 17.12 -10.49
N GLU A 128 13.00 17.28 -10.21
CA GLU A 128 14.06 16.38 -10.69
C GLU A 128 13.87 14.94 -10.20
N LEU A 129 13.40 14.76 -8.96
CA LEU A 129 13.13 13.43 -8.40
C LEU A 129 11.97 12.71 -9.11
N TYR A 130 10.89 13.43 -9.44
CA TYR A 130 9.71 12.86 -10.10
C TYR A 130 9.82 12.75 -11.62
N VAL A 131 10.52 13.67 -12.30
CA VAL A 131 10.71 13.61 -13.77
C VAL A 131 11.49 12.37 -14.21
N ASN A 132 12.41 11.89 -13.37
CA ASN A 132 13.21 10.70 -13.67
C ASN A 132 12.48 9.37 -13.37
N GLY A 133 11.21 9.40 -12.92
CA GLY A 133 10.44 8.19 -12.59
C GLY A 133 10.94 7.41 -11.37
N THR A 134 11.92 7.96 -10.63
CA THR A 134 12.63 7.23 -9.56
C THR A 134 11.82 7.07 -8.27
N MET A 135 10.82 7.91 -8.06
CA MET A 135 10.07 7.95 -6.79
C MET A 135 9.02 6.85 -6.68
N ASP A 136 8.44 6.42 -7.80
CA ASP A 136 7.51 5.29 -7.85
C ASP A 136 8.22 4.00 -7.44
N LEU A 137 9.42 3.78 -8.00
CA LEU A 137 10.31 2.68 -7.61
C LEU A 137 10.78 2.75 -6.15
N SER A 138 10.74 3.95 -5.55
CA SER A 138 11.13 4.13 -4.16
C SER A 138 10.11 3.51 -3.20
N ILE A 139 8.82 3.52 -3.53
CA ILE A 139 7.77 2.89 -2.71
C ILE A 139 8.02 1.38 -2.60
N CYS A 140 8.33 0.71 -3.71
CA CYS A 140 8.64 -0.73 -3.70
C CYS A 140 9.89 -1.00 -2.90
N THR A 141 10.96 -0.24 -3.11
CA THR A 141 12.20 -0.43 -2.36
C THR A 141 11.97 -0.28 -0.85
N LEU A 142 11.17 0.70 -0.42
CA LEU A 142 10.82 0.87 1.00
C LEU A 142 10.00 -0.31 1.53
N HIS A 143 9.10 -0.86 0.71
CA HIS A 143 8.35 -2.06 1.05
C HIS A 143 9.27 -3.28 1.17
N GLU A 144 10.20 -3.48 0.25
CA GLU A 144 11.19 -4.56 0.30
C GLU A 144 12.05 -4.47 1.57
N LEU A 145 12.57 -3.28 1.89
CA LEU A 145 13.34 -3.04 3.11
C LEU A 145 12.54 -3.40 4.37
N LEU A 146 11.27 -3.00 4.43
CA LEU A 146 10.36 -3.38 5.50
C LEU A 146 10.15 -4.90 5.53
N PHE A 147 9.74 -5.48 4.41
CA PHE A 147 9.34 -6.87 4.28
C PHE A 147 10.48 -7.80 4.69
N TYR A 148 11.65 -7.64 4.08
CA TYR A 148 12.81 -8.47 4.41
C TYR A 148 13.40 -8.15 5.77
N GLY A 149 13.33 -6.89 6.21
CA GLY A 149 13.73 -6.51 7.57
C GLY A 149 12.87 -7.16 8.67
N LEU A 150 11.61 -7.48 8.34
CA LEU A 150 10.66 -8.23 9.16
C LEU A 150 10.74 -9.76 8.99
N GLN A 151 11.78 -10.25 8.30
CA GLN A 151 12.22 -11.65 8.22
C GLN A 151 11.14 -12.64 7.72
N PRO A 152 10.80 -12.63 6.42
CA PRO A 152 9.82 -13.54 5.86
C PRO A 152 10.34 -14.98 5.83
N THR A 153 9.45 -15.92 6.10
CA THR A 153 9.68 -17.37 5.89
C THR A 153 8.66 -18.01 4.96
N CYS A 154 7.61 -17.26 4.59
CA CYS A 154 6.58 -17.72 3.64
C CYS A 154 7.02 -17.61 2.18
N THR A 155 8.15 -16.96 1.89
CA THR A 155 8.71 -16.84 0.54
C THR A 155 10.09 -17.46 0.47
N ARG A 156 10.48 -17.94 -0.73
CA ARG A 156 11.81 -18.51 -0.99
C ARG A 156 12.83 -17.47 -1.46
N PHE A 157 12.42 -16.22 -1.59
CA PHE A 157 13.27 -15.14 -2.07
C PHE A 157 13.97 -14.49 -0.88
N SER A 158 15.21 -14.06 -1.08
CA SER A 158 15.94 -13.22 -0.15
C SER A 158 16.23 -11.88 -0.82
N LEU A 159 16.22 -10.80 -0.05
CA LEU A 159 16.70 -9.52 -0.56
C LEU A 159 18.16 -9.65 -0.94
N ASN A 160 18.47 -9.46 -2.22
CA ASN A 160 19.83 -9.17 -2.64
C ASN A 160 20.02 -7.67 -2.45
N PHE A 161 20.72 -7.30 -1.38
CA PHE A 161 20.98 -5.90 -1.11
C PHE A 161 21.95 -5.34 -2.15
N GLU A 162 21.42 -4.54 -3.07
CA GLU A 162 22.15 -3.93 -4.18
C GLU A 162 22.28 -2.41 -4.02
N SER A 163 23.15 -1.80 -4.83
CA SER A 163 23.43 -0.36 -4.81
C SER A 163 22.19 0.52 -5.02
N TYR A 164 21.16 0.02 -5.74
CA TYR A 164 19.94 0.79 -5.96
C TYR A 164 19.19 1.09 -4.66
N HIS A 165 19.24 0.21 -3.65
CA HIS A 165 18.60 0.48 -2.34
C HIS A 165 19.20 1.71 -1.67
N VAL A 166 20.53 1.87 -1.77
CA VAL A 166 21.24 3.02 -1.21
C VAL A 166 20.85 4.30 -1.95
N VAL A 167 20.78 4.24 -3.29
CA VAL A 167 20.35 5.37 -4.12
C VAL A 167 18.92 5.77 -3.79
N THR A 168 18.00 4.80 -3.64
CA THR A 168 16.62 5.07 -3.24
C THR A 168 16.56 5.77 -1.89
N VAL A 169 17.27 5.27 -0.87
CA VAL A 169 17.30 5.92 0.45
C VAL A 169 17.86 7.34 0.37
N GLN A 170 18.89 7.58 -0.45
CA GLN A 170 19.40 8.92 -0.70
C GLN A 170 18.35 9.84 -1.35
N ASN A 171 17.64 9.35 -2.37
CA ASN A 171 16.59 10.10 -3.05
C ASN A 171 15.42 10.44 -2.13
N VAL A 172 14.95 9.48 -1.32
CA VAL A 172 13.90 9.72 -0.32
C VAL A 172 14.38 10.69 0.76
N SER A 173 15.64 10.61 1.19
CA SER A 173 16.22 11.58 2.12
C SER A 173 16.29 12.99 1.54
N LEU A 174 16.65 13.13 0.25
CA LEU A 174 16.64 14.41 -0.45
C LEU A 174 15.22 14.95 -0.58
N LEU A 175 14.24 14.10 -0.89
CA LEU A 175 12.83 14.46 -0.94
C LEU A 175 12.34 15.01 0.40
N ILE A 176 12.64 14.32 1.51
CA ILE A 176 12.28 14.74 2.86
C ILE A 176 12.78 16.17 3.14
N GLY A 177 14.06 16.44 2.83
CA GLY A 177 14.64 17.78 2.97
C GLY A 177 13.95 18.82 2.09
N ALA A 178 13.74 18.51 0.82
CA ALA A 178 13.07 19.43 -0.12
C ALA A 178 11.64 19.76 0.31
N LEU A 179 10.86 18.77 0.75
CA LEU A 179 9.49 18.95 1.22
C LEU A 179 9.42 19.71 2.54
N TYR A 180 10.39 19.54 3.43
CA TYR A 180 10.48 20.34 4.66
C TYR A 180 10.68 21.82 4.35
N GLU A 181 11.60 22.14 3.44
CA GLU A 181 11.82 23.52 3.00
C GLU A 181 10.57 24.09 2.30
N ILE A 182 9.92 23.31 1.42
CA ILE A 182 8.65 23.71 0.80
C ILE A 182 7.57 24.00 1.84
N TYR A 183 7.44 23.15 2.86
CA TYR A 183 6.51 23.36 3.97
C TYR A 183 6.75 24.69 4.69
N LEU A 184 8.01 25.03 4.98
CA LEU A 184 8.35 26.30 5.62
C LEU A 184 8.03 27.50 4.72
N LEU A 185 8.29 27.38 3.42
CA LEU A 185 8.09 28.44 2.42
C LEU A 185 6.62 28.69 2.10
N GLU A 186 5.79 27.66 2.08
CA GLU A 186 4.37 27.71 1.73
C GLU A 186 3.45 27.81 2.96
N LYS A 187 4.01 28.05 4.15
CA LYS A 187 3.24 28.16 5.39
C LYS A 187 2.19 29.26 5.30
N GLY A 188 0.92 28.88 5.35
CA GLY A 188 -0.23 29.80 5.28
C GLY A 188 -0.65 30.17 3.86
N MET A 189 -0.06 29.56 2.83
CA MET A 189 -0.51 29.70 1.44
C MET A 189 -1.77 28.89 1.20
N THR A 190 -2.68 29.42 0.38
CA THR A 190 -3.91 28.74 -0.03
C THR A 190 -3.77 28.19 -1.44
N LEU A 191 -4.38 27.03 -1.70
CA LEU A 191 -4.49 26.47 -3.05
C LEU A 191 -5.27 27.43 -3.96
N SER A 192 -4.76 27.63 -5.18
CA SER A 192 -5.45 28.39 -6.22
C SER A 192 -6.54 27.54 -6.87
N SER A 193 -7.43 28.18 -7.63
CA SER A 193 -8.45 27.47 -8.40
C SER A 193 -7.86 26.49 -9.42
N VAL A 194 -6.69 26.80 -9.99
CA VAL A 194 -5.98 25.92 -10.93
C VAL A 194 -5.44 24.69 -10.22
N ASP A 195 -4.88 24.86 -9.01
CA ASP A 195 -4.39 23.74 -8.20
C ASP A 195 -5.52 22.77 -7.88
N LEU A 196 -6.66 23.31 -7.44
CA LEU A 196 -7.84 22.52 -7.13
C LEU A 196 -8.36 21.76 -8.35
N GLN A 197 -8.32 22.34 -9.56
CA GLN A 197 -8.70 21.64 -10.78
C GLN A 197 -7.80 20.43 -11.05
N VAL A 198 -6.48 20.60 -10.94
CA VAL A 198 -5.52 19.49 -11.12
C VAL A 198 -5.75 18.41 -10.07
N LEU A 199 -5.83 18.77 -8.79
CA LEU A 199 -6.01 17.81 -7.71
C LEU A 199 -7.36 17.08 -7.76
N SER A 200 -8.43 17.73 -8.22
CA SER A 200 -9.73 17.08 -8.41
C SER A 200 -9.68 15.98 -9.48
N VAL A 201 -8.95 16.20 -10.58
CA VAL A 201 -8.75 15.16 -11.61
C VAL A 201 -8.00 13.96 -11.03
N GLU A 202 -6.97 14.21 -10.22
CA GLU A 202 -6.26 13.13 -9.53
C GLU A 202 -7.21 12.39 -8.56
N GLN A 203 -7.99 13.11 -7.75
CA GLN A 203 -8.96 12.51 -6.83
C GLN A 203 -9.99 11.64 -7.54
N GLU A 204 -10.56 12.09 -8.65
CA GLU A 204 -11.48 11.30 -9.47
C GLU A 204 -10.79 10.04 -10.00
N SER A 205 -9.57 10.18 -10.53
CA SER A 205 -8.76 9.04 -10.96
C SER A 205 -8.47 8.04 -9.83
N PHE A 206 -8.32 8.48 -8.58
CA PHE A 206 -8.17 7.60 -7.42
C PHE A 206 -9.49 6.93 -7.02
N ARG A 207 -10.62 7.64 -7.06
CA ARG A 207 -11.95 7.10 -6.73
C ARG A 207 -12.42 6.03 -7.72
N ASP A 208 -12.16 6.25 -9.01
CA ASP A 208 -12.61 5.37 -10.08
C ASP A 208 -11.76 4.09 -10.20
N ARG A 209 -10.78 3.89 -9.31
CA ARG A 209 -9.93 2.70 -9.33
C ARG A 209 -10.69 1.45 -8.90
N LEU A 210 -10.73 0.51 -9.84
CA LEU A 210 -11.25 -0.83 -9.59
C LEU A 210 -10.39 -1.61 -8.60
N ASN A 211 -9.07 -1.36 -8.54
CA ASN A 211 -8.09 -2.14 -7.76
C ASN A 211 -7.25 -1.25 -6.84
N MET A 212 -6.83 -1.77 -5.68
CA MET A 212 -5.97 -1.06 -4.71
C MET A 212 -4.50 -1.06 -5.15
N TYR A 213 -4.08 -2.13 -5.83
CA TYR A 213 -2.74 -2.30 -6.38
C TYR A 213 -2.85 -2.65 -7.87
N ASN A 214 -1.80 -2.38 -8.63
CA ASN A 214 -1.67 -2.90 -9.98
C ASN A 214 -1.17 -4.35 -9.92
N TYR A 215 -2.02 -5.27 -10.35
CA TYR A 215 -1.73 -6.69 -10.35
C TYR A 215 -1.41 -7.15 -11.78
N HIS A 216 -0.20 -7.64 -12.01
CA HIS A 216 0.22 -8.21 -13.31
C HIS A 216 0.16 -9.74 -13.30
N VAL A 217 -0.61 -10.29 -12.37
CA VAL A 217 -0.67 -11.73 -12.10
C VAL A 217 -2.11 -12.20 -12.01
N ASP A 218 -2.33 -13.44 -12.41
CA ASP A 218 -3.64 -14.07 -12.31
C ASP A 218 -3.84 -14.74 -10.94
N ILE A 219 -5.08 -15.17 -10.70
CA ILE A 219 -5.42 -15.89 -9.47
C ILE A 219 -4.63 -17.20 -9.33
N THR A 220 -4.26 -17.85 -10.43
CA THR A 220 -3.47 -19.09 -10.42
C THR A 220 -2.09 -18.86 -9.80
N TYR A 221 -1.44 -17.75 -10.16
CA TYR A 221 -0.13 -17.39 -9.67
C TYR A 221 -0.15 -17.10 -8.15
N VAL A 222 -1.22 -16.48 -7.63
CA VAL A 222 -1.42 -16.30 -6.17
C VAL A 222 -1.49 -17.64 -5.45
N PHE A 223 -2.36 -18.56 -5.89
CA PHE A 223 -2.49 -19.86 -5.21
C PHE A 223 -1.29 -20.80 -5.41
N HIS A 224 -0.41 -20.51 -6.39
CA HIS A 224 0.87 -21.20 -6.52
C HIS A 224 1.86 -20.79 -5.42
N HIS A 225 1.87 -19.52 -5.04
CA HIS A 225 2.83 -18.96 -4.06
C HIS A 225 2.27 -18.92 -2.63
N SER A 226 0.96 -18.78 -2.50
CA SER A 226 0.22 -18.83 -1.25
C SER A 226 -0.86 -19.90 -1.36
N PRO A 227 -0.51 -21.18 -1.13
CA PRO A 227 -1.46 -22.26 -1.15
C PRO A 227 -2.67 -21.94 -0.26
N LYS A 228 -3.85 -22.37 -0.70
CA LYS A 228 -5.12 -22.17 0.01
C LYS A 228 -5.04 -22.50 1.52
N LYS A 229 -4.34 -23.59 1.85
CA LYS A 229 -4.14 -24.01 3.24
C LYS A 229 -3.43 -22.93 4.06
N ASP A 230 -2.39 -22.33 3.49
CA ASP A 230 -1.55 -21.33 4.16
C ASP A 230 -2.33 -20.02 4.34
N LEU A 231 -3.16 -19.62 3.37
CA LEU A 231 -4.07 -18.48 3.49
C LEU A 231 -5.12 -18.68 4.60
N LEU A 232 -5.73 -19.87 4.69
CA LEU A 232 -6.68 -20.19 5.77
C LEU A 232 -5.99 -20.29 7.14
N GLU A 233 -4.75 -20.77 7.17
CA GLU A 233 -3.91 -20.80 8.37
C GLU A 233 -3.52 -19.40 8.81
N ALA A 234 -3.20 -18.50 7.88
CA ALA A 234 -2.93 -17.09 8.15
C ALA A 234 -4.14 -16.39 8.80
N ILE A 235 -5.37 -16.67 8.34
CA ILE A 235 -6.60 -16.20 9.01
C ILE A 235 -6.61 -16.69 10.47
N THR A 236 -6.34 -17.98 10.70
CA THR A 236 -6.35 -18.57 12.05
C THR A 236 -5.27 -17.95 12.95
N ILE A 237 -4.08 -17.71 12.41
CA ILE A 237 -2.96 -17.05 13.09
C ILE A 237 -3.34 -15.60 13.44
N SER A 238 -3.94 -14.83 12.52
CA SER A 238 -4.44 -13.48 12.81
C SER A 238 -5.36 -13.47 14.02
N LYS A 239 -6.34 -14.40 14.09
CA LYS A 239 -7.24 -14.50 15.25
C LYS A 239 -6.48 -14.75 16.56
N HIS A 240 -5.45 -15.60 16.52
CA HIS A 240 -4.64 -15.89 17.69
C HIS A 240 -3.80 -14.68 18.13
N ILE A 241 -3.23 -13.94 17.18
CA ILE A 241 -2.47 -12.71 17.44
C ILE A 241 -3.37 -11.66 18.11
N LEU A 242 -4.54 -11.39 17.53
CA LEU A 242 -5.51 -10.42 18.06
C LEU A 242 -6.04 -10.79 19.46
N GLY A 243 -6.05 -12.10 19.77
CA GLY A 243 -6.38 -12.63 21.10
C GLY A 243 -5.24 -12.58 22.12
N SER A 244 -4.05 -12.13 21.74
CA SER A 244 -2.82 -12.23 22.55
C SER A 244 -2.20 -10.87 22.83
N ASN A 245 -1.70 -10.65 24.05
CA ASN A 245 -0.88 -9.49 24.39
C ASN A 245 0.60 -9.83 24.18
N GLY A 246 1.34 -8.94 23.50
CA GLY A 246 2.78 -9.11 23.29
C GLY A 246 3.17 -10.29 22.41
N PHE A 247 2.31 -10.72 21.49
CA PHE A 247 2.55 -11.88 20.62
C PHE A 247 3.93 -11.85 19.95
N TRP A 248 4.32 -10.70 19.37
CA TRP A 248 5.58 -10.54 18.64
C TRP A 248 6.82 -10.49 19.52
N ARG A 249 6.68 -10.51 20.85
CA ARG A 249 7.82 -10.65 21.76
C ARG A 249 8.33 -12.09 21.83
N LEU A 250 7.48 -13.05 21.48
CA LEU A 250 7.76 -14.49 21.57
C LEU A 250 7.81 -15.18 20.20
N HIS A 251 7.34 -14.49 19.16
CA HIS A 251 7.25 -15.03 17.80
C HIS A 251 8.05 -14.16 16.83
N VAL A 252 8.64 -14.81 15.85
CA VAL A 252 9.45 -14.19 14.78
C VAL A 252 8.67 -14.17 13.46
N ASN A 253 9.21 -13.47 12.47
CA ASN A 253 8.72 -13.42 11.09
C ASN A 253 7.39 -12.67 10.85
N PRO A 254 7.20 -11.45 11.39
CA PRO A 254 6.01 -10.63 11.13
C PRO A 254 5.77 -10.32 9.64
N ALA A 255 6.80 -10.39 8.80
CA ALA A 255 6.67 -10.23 7.35
C ALA A 255 5.68 -11.22 6.72
N ASN A 256 5.51 -12.42 7.30
CA ASN A 256 4.53 -13.38 6.80
C ASN A 256 3.11 -12.80 6.83
N MET A 257 2.78 -12.02 7.86
CA MET A 257 1.47 -11.37 7.94
C MET A 257 1.31 -10.26 6.91
N LEU A 258 2.37 -9.51 6.62
CA LEU A 258 2.35 -8.56 5.49
C LEU A 258 2.04 -9.28 4.18
N HIS A 259 2.76 -10.37 3.89
CA HIS A 259 2.57 -11.18 2.68
C HIS A 259 1.12 -11.64 2.51
N TYR A 260 0.57 -12.31 3.52
CA TYR A 260 -0.79 -12.84 3.41
C TYR A 260 -1.88 -11.76 3.35
N TYR A 261 -1.68 -10.61 4.00
CA TYR A 261 -2.63 -9.49 3.88
C TYR A 261 -2.59 -8.82 2.50
N HIS A 262 -1.43 -8.77 1.84
CA HIS A 262 -1.37 -8.39 0.43
C HIS A 262 -2.16 -9.37 -0.45
N ASP A 263 -2.04 -10.68 -0.22
CA ASP A 263 -2.82 -11.67 -0.96
C ASP A 263 -4.32 -11.58 -0.67
N PHE A 264 -4.70 -11.28 0.57
CA PHE A 264 -6.11 -11.03 0.91
C PHE A 264 -6.66 -9.79 0.20
N MET A 265 -5.87 -8.73 0.05
CA MET A 265 -6.27 -7.55 -0.74
C MET A 265 -6.44 -7.90 -2.21
N PHE A 266 -5.50 -8.67 -2.78
CA PHE A 266 -5.61 -9.18 -4.15
C PHE A 266 -6.92 -9.94 -4.35
N LEU A 267 -7.24 -10.88 -3.46
CA LEU A 267 -8.44 -11.70 -3.59
C LEU A 267 -9.72 -10.85 -3.49
N LEU A 268 -9.73 -9.84 -2.62
CA LEU A 268 -10.85 -8.91 -2.50
C LEU A 268 -11.07 -8.13 -3.81
N ASP A 269 -10.00 -7.56 -4.36
CA ASP A 269 -10.05 -6.78 -5.60
C ASP A 269 -10.46 -7.64 -6.79
N TYR A 270 -9.76 -8.77 -6.99
CA TYR A 270 -10.03 -9.70 -8.08
C TYR A 270 -11.48 -10.19 -8.09
N PHE A 271 -12.03 -10.57 -6.93
CA PHE A 271 -13.40 -11.06 -6.87
C PHE A 271 -14.45 -9.95 -6.86
N SER A 272 -14.09 -8.75 -6.44
CA SER A 272 -14.93 -7.57 -6.65
C SER A 272 -15.10 -7.29 -8.14
N GLU A 273 -14.00 -7.23 -8.89
CA GLU A 273 -14.01 -7.04 -10.35
C GLU A 273 -14.80 -8.17 -11.04
N TYR A 274 -14.48 -9.42 -10.73
CA TYR A 274 -15.18 -10.59 -11.28
C TYR A 274 -16.70 -10.58 -10.99
N TYR A 275 -17.11 -10.08 -9.83
CA TYR A 275 -18.53 -9.90 -9.52
C TYR A 275 -19.17 -8.78 -10.34
N GLN A 276 -18.50 -7.64 -10.50
CA GLN A 276 -19.02 -6.53 -11.31
C GLN A 276 -19.20 -6.92 -12.78
N GLU A 277 -18.21 -7.62 -13.36
CA GLU A 277 -18.31 -8.15 -14.73
C GLU A 277 -19.54 -9.04 -14.91
N ALA A 278 -19.83 -9.91 -13.92
CA ALA A 278 -21.00 -10.78 -13.95
C ALA A 278 -22.31 -9.97 -13.88
N VAL A 279 -22.36 -8.93 -13.06
CA VAL A 279 -23.53 -8.03 -12.96
C VAL A 279 -23.76 -7.28 -14.27
N GLU A 280 -22.70 -6.73 -14.87
CA GLU A 280 -22.75 -6.00 -16.15
C GLU A 280 -23.17 -6.90 -17.31
N ALA A 281 -22.72 -8.17 -17.30
CA ALA A 281 -23.15 -9.18 -18.26
C ALA A 281 -24.61 -9.65 -18.08
N GLY A 282 -25.34 -9.12 -17.08
CA GLY A 282 -26.74 -9.45 -16.82
C GLY A 282 -26.93 -10.84 -16.19
N VAL A 283 -25.91 -11.39 -15.52
CA VAL A 283 -26.01 -12.68 -14.83
C VAL A 283 -27.05 -12.59 -13.73
N ASN A 284 -27.99 -13.55 -13.70
CA ASN A 284 -28.95 -13.64 -12.61
C ASN A 284 -28.24 -14.09 -11.32
N ILE A 285 -27.96 -13.13 -10.43
CA ILE A 285 -27.28 -13.34 -9.14
C ILE A 285 -27.99 -14.32 -8.20
N SER A 286 -29.29 -14.57 -8.41
CA SER A 286 -30.08 -15.53 -7.62
C SER A 286 -29.96 -16.98 -8.11
N THR A 287 -29.19 -17.21 -9.17
CA THR A 287 -29.01 -18.54 -9.76
C THR A 287 -28.37 -19.50 -8.78
N ASN A 288 -28.95 -20.69 -8.64
CA ASN A 288 -28.40 -21.77 -7.84
C ASN A 288 -27.28 -22.48 -8.61
N TRP A 289 -26.08 -22.49 -8.05
CA TRP A 289 -24.94 -23.24 -8.55
C TRP A 289 -25.04 -24.71 -8.16
N LYS A 290 -24.72 -25.62 -9.08
CA LYS A 290 -24.78 -27.07 -8.86
C LYS A 290 -23.54 -27.57 -8.10
N TYR A 291 -23.39 -27.15 -6.85
CA TYR A 291 -22.28 -27.57 -6.01
C TYR A 291 -22.50 -29.01 -5.46
N PRO A 292 -21.53 -29.94 -5.61
CA PRO A 292 -21.68 -31.32 -5.16
C PRO A 292 -21.87 -31.42 -3.65
N SER A 293 -22.85 -32.21 -3.23
CA SER A 293 -23.10 -32.43 -1.79
C SER A 293 -21.96 -33.22 -1.16
N ASN A 294 -21.35 -34.18 -1.85
CA ASN A 294 -20.25 -34.98 -1.31
C ASN A 294 -18.93 -34.21 -1.05
N LYS A 295 -18.77 -32.95 -1.51
CA LYS A 295 -17.61 -32.09 -1.21
C LYS A 295 -17.77 -31.30 0.10
N HIS A 296 -18.54 -31.83 1.05
CA HIS A 296 -18.68 -31.26 2.40
C HIS A 296 -17.35 -31.33 3.16
N THR A 297 -16.56 -30.27 3.10
CA THR A 297 -15.42 -30.07 3.99
C THR A 297 -15.95 -29.56 5.34
N ASN A 298 -16.05 -30.48 6.31
CA ASN A 298 -16.29 -30.17 7.72
C ASN A 298 -15.25 -29.14 8.19
N LYS A 299 -15.67 -27.90 8.49
CA LYS A 299 -15.04 -27.02 9.51
C LYS A 299 -15.72 -25.65 9.70
N ILE A 300 -16.53 -25.16 8.76
CA ILE A 300 -17.21 -23.86 8.90
C ILE A 300 -18.72 -24.08 8.81
N ARG A 301 -19.42 -24.00 9.94
CA ARG A 301 -20.79 -24.50 10.13
C ARG A 301 -21.87 -23.78 9.29
N ASP A 302 -21.57 -22.60 8.74
CA ASP A 302 -22.49 -21.79 7.91
C ASP A 302 -22.15 -21.75 6.40
N THR A 303 -21.15 -22.51 5.94
CA THR A 303 -20.59 -22.42 4.56
C THR A 303 -21.50 -22.90 3.42
N TYR A 304 -22.60 -23.61 3.69
CA TYR A 304 -23.32 -24.26 2.58
C TYR A 304 -24.18 -23.31 1.75
N LYS A 305 -24.74 -22.26 2.36
CA LYS A 305 -25.69 -21.37 1.67
C LYS A 305 -25.00 -20.52 0.61
N TRP A 306 -23.82 -19.97 0.91
CA TRP A 306 -23.08 -19.16 -0.05
C TRP A 306 -22.54 -19.99 -1.22
N ARG A 307 -22.10 -21.25 -1.00
CA ARG A 307 -21.60 -22.13 -2.08
C ARG A 307 -22.65 -22.43 -3.15
N LYS A 308 -23.94 -22.38 -2.79
CA LYS A 308 -25.05 -22.56 -3.73
C LYS A 308 -25.44 -21.27 -4.45
N ARG A 309 -25.17 -20.11 -3.86
CA ARG A 309 -25.54 -18.80 -4.40
C ARG A 309 -24.41 -17.80 -4.12
N PRO A 310 -23.22 -18.01 -4.72
CA PRO A 310 -22.06 -17.18 -4.40
C PRO A 310 -22.31 -15.73 -4.83
N TRP A 311 -22.93 -15.51 -5.98
CA TRP A 311 -23.31 -14.16 -6.46
C TRP A 311 -24.21 -13.40 -5.52
N LYS A 312 -25.25 -14.05 -5.00
CA LYS A 312 -26.10 -13.44 -3.97
C LYS A 312 -25.29 -13.09 -2.70
N TYR A 313 -24.35 -13.95 -2.32
CA TYR A 313 -23.52 -13.69 -1.14
C TYR A 313 -22.56 -12.52 -1.34
N PHE A 314 -21.90 -12.42 -2.52
CA PHE A 314 -21.11 -11.25 -2.89
C PHE A 314 -21.96 -9.97 -2.87
N GLU A 315 -23.16 -10.01 -3.46
CA GLU A 315 -24.09 -8.88 -3.42
C GLU A 315 -24.41 -8.46 -1.97
N GLU A 316 -24.75 -9.42 -1.10
CA GLU A 316 -25.03 -9.15 0.31
C GLU A 316 -23.82 -8.52 1.03
N LYS A 317 -22.60 -9.00 0.76
CA LYS A 317 -21.36 -8.47 1.36
C LYS A 317 -20.97 -7.09 0.85
N PHE A 318 -21.15 -6.82 -0.44
CA PHE A 318 -20.87 -5.49 -1.02
C PHE A 318 -21.98 -4.47 -0.72
N LYS A 319 -23.20 -4.92 -0.36
CA LYS A 319 -24.25 -4.06 0.21
C LYS A 319 -24.03 -3.77 1.70
N GLU A 320 -23.46 -4.71 2.45
CA GLU A 320 -23.11 -4.53 3.86
C GLU A 320 -22.01 -3.47 4.02
N ARG A 321 -20.98 -3.54 3.17
CA ARG A 321 -19.87 -2.58 3.09
C ARG A 321 -19.39 -2.48 1.65
N SER A 322 -19.07 -1.27 1.22
CA SER A 322 -18.42 -1.03 -0.07
C SER A 322 -17.04 -1.68 -0.13
N VAL A 323 -16.51 -1.88 -1.34
CA VAL A 323 -15.17 -2.45 -1.55
C VAL A 323 -14.10 -1.59 -0.86
N ALA A 324 -14.21 -0.26 -0.94
CA ALA A 324 -13.31 0.67 -0.25
C ALA A 324 -13.33 0.50 1.27
N GLU A 325 -14.51 0.29 1.87
CA GLU A 325 -14.65 -0.01 3.30
C GLU A 325 -14.05 -1.37 3.66
N TRP A 326 -14.19 -2.40 2.81
CA TRP A 326 -13.52 -3.68 3.01
C TRP A 326 -11.99 -3.58 2.93
N ARG A 327 -11.45 -2.81 1.97
CA ARG A 327 -10.00 -2.54 1.85
C ARG A 327 -9.47 -1.88 3.11
N LYS A 328 -10.14 -0.83 3.56
CA LYS A 328 -9.78 -0.13 4.81
C LYS A 328 -9.84 -1.08 6.01
N HIS A 329 -10.91 -1.88 6.11
CA HIS A 329 -11.08 -2.81 7.22
C HIS A 329 -9.99 -3.89 7.26
N LEU A 330 -9.49 -4.31 6.08
CA LEU A 330 -8.36 -5.23 5.97
C LEU A 330 -7.04 -4.58 6.40
N ASP A 331 -6.78 -3.33 6.02
CA ASP A 331 -5.61 -2.54 6.45
C ASP A 331 -5.62 -2.26 7.96
N ASP A 332 -6.77 -1.85 8.52
CA ASP A 332 -6.95 -1.67 9.97
C ASP A 332 -6.66 -2.98 10.73
N CYS A 333 -7.15 -4.11 10.19
CA CYS A 333 -6.89 -5.43 10.75
C CYS A 333 -5.41 -5.82 10.70
N LEU A 334 -4.71 -5.47 9.62
CA LEU A 334 -3.26 -5.68 9.52
C LEU A 334 -2.51 -4.88 10.58
N GLU A 335 -2.90 -3.62 10.80
CA GLU A 335 -2.28 -2.80 11.85
C GLU A 335 -2.45 -3.42 13.23
N ASP A 336 -3.65 -3.89 13.56
CA ASP A 336 -3.90 -4.56 14.84
C ASP A 336 -3.15 -5.89 14.97
N VAL A 337 -3.03 -6.66 13.88
CA VAL A 337 -2.23 -7.91 13.85
C VAL A 337 -0.74 -7.62 14.04
N LEU A 338 -0.19 -6.57 13.42
CA LEU A 338 1.20 -6.16 13.64
C LEU A 338 1.41 -5.47 14.99
N GLY A 339 0.31 -5.15 15.68
CA GLY A 339 0.29 -4.65 17.04
C GLY A 339 0.69 -5.71 18.06
N ASN A 340 0.94 -5.26 19.29
CA ASN A 340 1.20 -6.13 20.44
C ASN A 340 0.12 -6.02 21.53
N LYS A 341 -1.06 -5.51 21.16
CA LYS A 341 -2.20 -5.31 22.06
C LYS A 341 -3.34 -6.22 21.66
N SER A 342 -3.89 -6.95 22.62
CA SER A 342 -5.06 -7.77 22.40
C SER A 342 -6.32 -6.91 22.29
N ILE A 343 -7.19 -7.30 21.38
CA ILE A 343 -8.54 -6.75 21.18
C ILE A 343 -9.63 -7.81 21.43
N TYR A 344 -9.30 -8.84 22.22
CA TYR A 344 -10.13 -10.04 22.43
C TYR A 344 -11.59 -9.75 22.77
N THR A 345 -11.87 -8.68 23.53
CA THR A 345 -13.22 -8.31 23.97
C THR A 345 -14.11 -7.72 22.88
N SER A 346 -13.54 -7.23 21.78
CA SER A 346 -14.26 -6.66 20.65
C SER A 346 -14.03 -7.41 19.34
N PHE A 347 -13.17 -8.43 19.34
CA PHE A 347 -12.79 -9.24 18.19
C PHE A 347 -13.95 -9.65 17.26
N ASP A 348 -15.02 -10.27 17.79
CA ASP A 348 -16.14 -10.73 16.96
C ASP A 348 -16.95 -9.57 16.38
N LYS A 349 -17.02 -8.43 17.08
CA LYS A 349 -17.66 -7.22 16.58
C LYS A 349 -16.80 -6.52 15.54
N ASP A 350 -15.49 -6.60 15.68
CA ASP A 350 -14.55 -5.82 14.90
C ASP A 350 -14.13 -6.56 13.63
N TYR A 351 -13.73 -7.84 13.69
CA TYR A 351 -13.12 -8.55 12.56
C TYR A 351 -13.74 -9.93 12.24
N GLY A 352 -14.73 -10.39 13.00
CA GLY A 352 -15.37 -11.70 12.76
C GLY A 352 -15.91 -11.82 11.33
N SER A 353 -16.69 -10.84 10.88
CA SER A 353 -17.27 -10.82 9.52
C SER A 353 -16.21 -10.69 8.42
N LEU A 354 -15.10 -9.99 8.68
CA LEU A 354 -13.96 -9.87 7.77
C LEU A 354 -13.32 -11.25 7.55
N PHE A 355 -12.95 -11.95 8.61
CA PHE A 355 -12.30 -13.26 8.47
C PHE A 355 -13.19 -14.31 7.81
N ASP A 356 -14.50 -14.28 8.07
CA ASP A 356 -15.45 -15.17 7.40
C ASP A 356 -15.57 -14.84 5.91
N PHE A 357 -15.52 -13.55 5.55
CA PHE A 357 -15.51 -13.12 4.16
C PHE A 357 -14.20 -13.52 3.45
N LEU A 358 -13.03 -13.28 4.06
CA LEU A 358 -11.74 -13.69 3.51
C LEU A 358 -11.66 -15.21 3.30
N ALA A 359 -12.10 -15.99 4.29
CA ALA A 359 -12.14 -17.45 4.16
C ALA A 359 -13.05 -17.90 3.00
N MET A 360 -14.16 -17.19 2.77
CA MET A 360 -15.02 -17.42 1.61
C MET A 360 -14.30 -17.12 0.30
N LEU A 361 -13.63 -15.97 0.17
CA LEU A 361 -12.86 -15.61 -1.04
C LEU A 361 -11.81 -16.68 -1.37
N VAL A 362 -11.06 -17.13 -0.36
CA VAL A 362 -10.05 -18.20 -0.49
C VAL A 362 -10.68 -19.53 -0.97
N GLU A 363 -11.89 -19.84 -0.49
CA GLU A 363 -12.63 -21.04 -0.90
C GLU A 363 -13.33 -20.90 -2.26
N PHE A 364 -13.64 -19.68 -2.70
CA PHE A 364 -14.46 -19.43 -3.89
C PHE A 364 -13.79 -19.89 -5.19
N VAL A 365 -12.45 -19.91 -5.25
CA VAL A 365 -11.71 -20.46 -6.41
C VAL A 365 -12.15 -21.88 -6.77
N ASP A 366 -12.36 -22.73 -5.77
CA ASP A 366 -12.81 -24.11 -6.00
C ASP A 366 -14.29 -24.17 -6.37
N VAL A 367 -15.06 -23.14 -6.05
CA VAL A 367 -16.51 -23.07 -6.31
C VAL A 367 -16.76 -22.61 -7.75
N ARG A 368 -15.91 -21.74 -8.31
CA ARG A 368 -16.03 -21.19 -9.68
C ARG A 368 -16.22 -22.24 -10.77
N GLN A 369 -15.61 -23.41 -10.64
CA GLN A 369 -15.80 -24.50 -11.61
C GLN A 369 -17.25 -24.99 -11.75
N TYR A 370 -18.11 -24.67 -10.78
CA TYR A 370 -19.54 -25.02 -10.76
C TYR A 370 -20.45 -23.88 -11.22
N GLU A 371 -19.87 -22.79 -11.68
CA GLU A 371 -20.62 -21.68 -12.26
C GLU A 371 -21.47 -22.17 -13.45
N PRO A 372 -22.79 -21.88 -13.46
CA PRO A 372 -23.63 -22.20 -14.60
C PRO A 372 -23.13 -21.51 -15.85
N LYS A 373 -22.87 -22.28 -16.91
CA LYS A 373 -22.60 -21.71 -18.24
C LYS A 373 -23.90 -21.06 -18.76
N LEU A 374 -23.81 -19.80 -19.19
CA LEU A 374 -24.90 -19.06 -19.83
C LEU A 374 -25.31 -19.72 -21.15
#